data_AF-A0AAW2CZT9-F1
#
_entry.id   AF-A0AAW2CZT9-F1
#
_cell.length_a   1.000
_cell.length_b   1.000
_cell.length_c   1.000
_cell.angle_alpha   90.00
_cell.angle_beta   90.00
_cell.angle_gamma   90.00
#
_symmetry.space_group_name_H-M   'P 1'
#
loop_
_entity.id
_entity.type
_entity.pdbx_description
1 polymer ?
#
loop_
_entity_poly.entity_id
_entity_poly.type
_entity_poly.pdbx_seq_one_letter_code
_entity_poly.pdbx_strand_id
1 'polypeptide(L)'
;MTEVAYSSVIFLLLKAKVHDLAGDDYRSSVLESIKGWIQAVPLQFFHALLAYLGDYVSYDSPSSGLKSPLASHYSSCYPGIDTPSQGLVRWQLQLEYFAYETLQDLNIAKLFEIIVDYPDSSPAIEDLKQCLEYTGQHSKLVE
;
A
#
# COMPACT_ATOMS: atom_id res chain seq x y z
N MET A 1 -19.80 2.82 7.30
CA MET A 1 -20.09 2.89 5.84
C MET A 1 -19.05 3.68 5.07
N THR A 2 -18.60 4.84 5.55
CA THR A 2 -17.56 5.67 4.89
C THR A 2 -16.18 5.00 4.81
N GLU A 3 -15.83 4.17 5.79
CA GLU A 3 -14.56 3.44 5.84
C GLU A 3 -14.35 2.40 4.76
N VAL A 4 -15.38 1.61 4.51
CA VAL A 4 -15.36 0.62 3.43
C VAL A 4 -15.28 1.31 2.06
N ALA A 5 -15.90 2.49 1.92
CA ALA A 5 -15.87 3.26 0.68
C ALA A 5 -14.48 3.84 0.38
N TYR A 6 -13.84 4.56 1.32
CA TYR A 6 -12.52 5.13 1.05
C TYR A 6 -11.45 4.04 0.84
N SER A 7 -11.51 2.95 1.61
CA SER A 7 -10.53 1.87 1.50
C SER A 7 -10.63 1.21 0.13
N SER A 8 -11.85 0.90 -0.33
CA SER A 8 -12.10 0.32 -1.64
C SER A 8 -11.62 1.23 -2.78
N VAL A 9 -11.85 2.54 -2.67
CA VAL A 9 -11.37 3.52 -3.67
C VAL A 9 -9.84 3.58 -3.71
N ILE A 10 -9.18 3.56 -2.55
CA ILE A 10 -7.71 3.61 -2.47
C ILE A 10 -7.09 2.34 -3.05
N PHE A 11 -7.61 1.16 -2.71
CA PHE A 11 -7.12 -0.09 -3.31
C PHE A 11 -7.38 -0.15 -4.81
N LEU A 12 -8.52 0.35 -5.29
CA LEU A 12 -8.82 0.46 -6.71
C LEU A 12 -7.83 1.39 -7.43
N LEU A 13 -7.55 2.55 -6.84
CA LEU A 13 -6.60 3.52 -7.39
C LEU A 13 -5.17 2.96 -7.40
N LEU A 14 -4.77 2.30 -6.31
CA LEU A 14 -3.46 1.65 -6.21
C LEU A 14 -3.32 0.55 -7.26
N LYS A 15 -4.34 -0.30 -7.44
CA LYS A 15 -4.36 -1.31 -8.50
C LYS A 15 -4.19 -0.67 -9.88
N ALA A 16 -4.98 0.36 -10.18
CA ALA A 16 -4.85 1.09 -11.45
C ALA A 16 -3.45 1.68 -11.64
N LYS A 17 -2.84 2.21 -10.57
CA LYS A 17 -1.48 2.75 -10.62
C LYS A 17 -0.41 1.68 -10.86
N VAL A 18 -0.53 0.52 -10.23
CA VAL A 18 0.37 -0.62 -10.47
C VAL A 18 0.27 -1.08 -11.92
N HIS A 19 -0.94 -1.20 -12.48
CA HIS A 19 -1.12 -1.55 -13.90
C HIS A 19 -0.52 -0.52 -14.85
N ASP A 20 -0.73 0.78 -14.60
CA ASP A 20 -0.18 1.88 -15.38
C ASP A 20 1.36 1.89 -15.39
N LEU A 21 1.98 1.61 -14.25
CA LEU A 21 3.44 1.53 -14.13
C LEU A 21 4.00 0.24 -14.72
N ALA A 22 3.35 -0.90 -14.52
CA ALA A 22 3.85 -2.21 -14.94
C ALA A 22 3.87 -2.37 -16.47
N GLY A 23 2.96 -1.69 -17.19
CA GLY A 23 2.98 -1.57 -18.65
C GLY A 23 3.42 -2.83 -19.42
N ASP A 24 4.16 -2.60 -20.51
CA ASP A 24 4.90 -3.62 -21.26
C ASP A 24 6.41 -3.32 -21.27
N ASP A 25 6.88 -2.36 -20.46
CA ASP A 25 8.29 -1.97 -20.39
C ASP A 25 8.99 -2.65 -19.20
N TYR A 26 9.64 -3.77 -19.48
CA TYR A 26 10.34 -4.57 -18.46
C TYR A 26 11.75 -4.06 -18.15
N ARG A 27 12.21 -3.00 -18.83
CA ARG A 27 13.59 -2.49 -18.75
C ARG A 27 13.81 -1.55 -17.57
N SER A 28 12.77 -1.25 -16.81
CA SER A 28 12.82 -0.37 -15.64
C SER A 28 12.14 -1.01 -14.44
N SER A 29 12.71 -0.79 -13.26
CA SER A 29 12.06 -1.19 -12.00
C SER A 29 10.92 -0.23 -11.71
N VAL A 30 9.76 -0.80 -11.39
CA VAL A 30 8.53 -0.07 -11.07
C VAL A 30 8.27 -0.04 -9.56
N LEU A 31 8.92 -0.91 -8.81
CA LEU A 31 8.67 -1.11 -7.38
C LEU A 31 8.93 0.15 -6.54
N GLU A 32 10.03 0.86 -6.79
CA GLU A 32 10.34 2.11 -6.09
C GLU A 32 9.34 3.22 -6.43
N SER A 33 8.85 3.26 -7.67
CA SER A 33 7.80 4.19 -8.09
C SER A 33 6.48 3.91 -7.36
N ILE A 34 6.14 2.64 -7.17
CA ILE A 34 4.95 2.22 -6.41
C ILE A 34 5.08 2.62 -4.94
N LYS A 35 6.22 2.31 -4.28
CA LYS A 35 6.47 2.70 -2.89
C LYS A 35 6.38 4.21 -2.71
N GLY A 36 7.04 4.98 -3.58
CA GLY A 36 7.01 6.44 -3.56
C GLY A 36 5.58 6.97 -3.72
N TRP A 37 4.78 6.37 -4.60
CA TRP A 37 3.39 6.75 -4.79
C TRP A 37 2.51 6.44 -3.57
N ILE A 38 2.69 5.27 -2.93
CA ILE A 38 1.98 4.90 -1.68
C ILE A 38 2.24 5.95 -0.59
N GLN A 39 3.50 6.38 -0.45
CA GLN A 39 3.92 7.41 0.51
C GLN A 39 3.32 8.78 0.17
N ALA A 40 3.33 9.17 -1.10
CA ALA A 40 2.91 10.49 -1.54
C ALA A 40 1.39 10.68 -1.58
N VAL A 41 0.62 9.62 -1.84
CA VAL A 41 -0.83 9.73 -2.11
C VAL A 41 -1.67 9.04 -1.04
N PRO A 42 -1.80 7.69 -0.97
CA PRO A 42 -2.60 7.03 0.06
C PRO A 42 -2.25 7.43 1.50
N LEU A 43 -0.95 7.44 1.85
CA LEU A 43 -0.56 7.71 3.23
C LEU A 43 -0.76 9.18 3.63
N GLN A 44 -0.49 10.12 2.71
CA GLN A 44 -0.84 11.54 2.94
C GLN A 44 -2.35 11.74 3.07
N PHE A 45 -3.15 11.05 2.25
CA PHE A 45 -4.61 11.07 2.37
C PHE A 45 -5.07 10.55 3.74
N PHE A 46 -4.55 9.40 4.18
CA PHE A 46 -4.89 8.86 5.49
C PHE A 46 -4.45 9.77 6.64
N HIS A 47 -3.26 10.38 6.53
CA HIS A 47 -2.78 11.34 7.51
C HIS A 47 -3.70 12.57 7.60
N ALA A 48 -4.09 13.15 6.47
CA ALA A 48 -5.02 14.28 6.42
C ALA A 48 -6.41 13.91 6.95
N LEU A 49 -6.91 12.72 6.62
CA LEU A 49 -8.19 12.20 7.11
C LEU A 49 -8.15 12.02 8.64
N LEU A 50 -7.07 11.47 9.18
CA LEU A 50 -6.88 11.30 10.62
C LEU A 50 -6.79 12.63 11.34
N ALA A 51 -6.08 13.62 10.79
CA ALA A 51 -6.02 14.97 11.34
C ALA A 51 -7.42 15.62 11.38
N TYR A 52 -8.17 15.53 10.27
CA TYR A 52 -9.54 16.05 10.19
C TYR A 52 -10.49 15.40 11.20
N LEU A 53 -10.40 14.08 11.38
CA LEU A 53 -11.22 13.35 12.34
C LEU A 53 -10.79 13.59 13.79
N GLY A 54 -9.50 13.87 14.04
CA GLY A 54 -8.95 14.19 15.36
C GLY A 54 -9.41 15.56 15.89
N ASP A 55 -9.54 16.56 15.02
CA ASP A 55 -10.01 17.90 15.38
C ASP A 55 -11.50 17.95 15.80
N TYR A 56 -12.27 16.89 15.55
CA TYR A 56 -13.68 16.80 15.93
C TYR A 56 -13.92 16.39 17.41
N VAL A 57 -12.89 15.95 18.13
CA VAL A 57 -13.02 15.46 19.52
C VAL A 57 -12.63 16.58 20.49
N SER A 58 -13.54 17.51 20.76
CA SER A 58 -13.31 18.57 21.76
C SER A 58 -14.57 18.92 22.57
N TYR A 59 -14.52 18.43 23.82
CA TYR A 59 -15.30 18.67 25.04
C TYR A 59 -16.80 18.31 25.10
N ASP A 60 -17.10 17.45 26.10
CA ASP A 60 -18.41 17.02 26.60
C ASP A 60 -19.19 15.97 25.80
N SER A 61 -18.81 14.70 25.91
CA SER A 61 -19.78 13.59 25.90
C SER A 61 -19.25 12.30 26.54
N PRO A 62 -19.98 11.70 27.51
CA PRO A 62 -19.63 10.42 28.08
C PRO A 62 -20.01 9.29 27.11
N SER A 63 -18.99 8.58 26.61
CA SER A 63 -19.04 7.26 25.95
C SER A 63 -20.24 6.93 25.03
N SER A 64 -20.05 6.99 23.71
CA SER A 64 -20.83 6.15 22.78
C SER A 64 -19.96 5.53 21.68
N GLY A 65 -19.44 4.33 21.95
CA GLY A 65 -19.75 3.13 21.17
C GLY A 65 -19.32 2.94 19.70
N LEU A 66 -18.67 3.88 19.00
CA LEU A 66 -18.17 3.62 17.63
C LEU A 66 -16.75 4.19 17.44
N LYS A 67 -15.77 3.49 18.01
CA LYS A 67 -14.35 3.78 17.77
C LYS A 67 -13.96 3.30 16.37
N SER A 68 -13.56 4.24 15.51
CA SER A 68 -12.97 3.91 14.21
C SER A 68 -11.74 3.02 14.41
N PRO A 69 -11.54 1.95 13.62
CA PRO A 69 -10.33 1.13 13.61
C PRO A 69 -9.06 1.91 13.26
N LEU A 70 -9.20 3.13 12.73
CA LEU A 70 -8.12 4.08 12.49
C LEU A 70 -7.68 4.86 13.75
N ALA A 71 -8.56 4.95 14.74
CA ALA A 71 -8.41 5.80 15.93
C ALA A 71 -8.00 5.02 17.19
N SER A 72 -7.43 3.82 17.04
CA SER A 72 -6.89 3.07 18.18
C SER A 72 -5.55 3.66 18.62
N HIS A 73 -5.58 4.81 19.27
CA HIS A 73 -4.53 5.20 20.21
C HIS A 73 -5.16 5.45 21.57
N TYR A 74 -4.72 4.63 22.53
CA TYR A 74 -4.74 5.04 23.92
C TYR A 74 -4.04 6.39 24.01
N SER A 75 -4.68 7.32 24.71
CA SER A 75 -4.12 8.58 25.16
C SER A 75 -2.65 8.42 25.54
N SER A 76 -1.76 8.94 24.70
CA SER A 76 -0.40 9.28 25.11
C SER A 76 -0.36 10.80 25.15
N CYS A 77 -0.72 11.37 26.30
CA CYS A 77 -0.46 12.76 26.64
C CYS A 77 1.06 12.97 26.74
N TYR A 78 1.77 12.98 25.62
CA TYR A 78 3.13 13.46 25.52
C TYR A 78 3.28 14.23 24.21
N PRO A 79 3.31 15.58 24.26
CA PRO A 79 3.63 16.37 23.08
C PRO A 79 5.14 16.23 22.81
N GLY A 80 5.53 15.69 21.65
CA GLY A 80 6.89 15.88 21.15
C GLY A 80 7.61 14.72 20.45
N ILE A 81 6.95 13.65 20.03
CA ILE A 81 7.61 12.61 19.19
C ILE A 81 6.74 12.31 17.97
N ASP A 82 7.27 12.58 16.79
CA ASP A 82 6.70 12.30 15.46
C ASP A 82 6.69 10.78 15.15
N THR A 83 6.23 9.95 16.09
CA THR A 83 6.01 8.53 15.82
C THR A 83 4.75 8.38 14.97
N PRO A 84 4.83 7.80 13.75
CA PRO A 84 3.65 7.59 12.92
C PRO A 84 2.65 6.72 13.68
N SER A 85 1.37 7.09 13.58
CA SER A 85 0.32 6.36 14.29
C SER A 85 0.35 4.88 13.86
N GLN A 86 0.18 3.96 14.81
CA GLN A 86 0.09 2.52 14.55
C GLN A 86 -0.89 2.17 13.40
N GLY A 87 -1.95 2.98 13.23
CA GLY A 87 -2.89 2.85 12.11
C GLY A 87 -2.26 3.13 10.74
N LEU A 88 -1.45 4.19 10.61
CA LEU A 88 -0.76 4.51 9.36
C LEU A 88 0.25 3.42 8.96
N VAL A 89 0.99 2.89 9.93
CA VAL A 89 1.93 1.77 9.69
C VAL A 89 1.18 0.54 9.17
N ARG A 90 0.03 0.20 9.77
CA ARG A 90 -0.80 -0.91 9.29
C ARG A 90 -1.30 -0.67 7.85
N TRP A 91 -1.77 0.54 7.55
CA TRP A 91 -2.19 0.88 6.18
C TRP A 91 -1.04 0.81 5.19
N GLN A 92 0.14 1.30 5.55
CA GLN A 92 1.33 1.18 4.71
C GLN A 92 1.60 -0.28 4.36
N LEU A 93 1.67 -1.16 5.36
CA LEU A 93 1.91 -2.59 5.15
C LEU A 93 0.82 -3.25 4.28
N GLN A 94 -0.45 -2.91 4.51
CA GLN A 94 -1.55 -3.46 3.71
C GLN A 94 -1.51 -3.00 2.24
N LEU A 95 -1.18 -1.73 2.00
CA LEU A 95 -1.06 -1.19 0.66
C LEU A 95 0.16 -1.76 -0.07
N GLU A 96 1.31 -1.86 0.61
CA GLU A 96 2.52 -2.46 0.05
C GLU A 96 2.26 -3.93 -0.31
N TYR A 97 1.70 -4.73 0.60
CA TYR A 97 1.36 -6.12 0.33
C TYR A 97 0.45 -6.26 -0.89
N PHE A 98 -0.63 -5.47 -0.94
CA PHE A 98 -1.57 -5.50 -2.06
C PHE A 98 -0.91 -5.09 -3.39
N ALA A 99 -0.06 -4.07 -3.36
CA ALA A 99 0.64 -3.61 -4.56
C ALA A 99 1.61 -4.66 -5.08
N TYR A 100 2.34 -5.33 -4.18
CA TYR A 100 3.33 -6.34 -4.55
C TYR A 100 2.67 -7.62 -5.03
N GLU A 101 1.58 -8.04 -4.39
CA GLU A 101 0.76 -9.15 -4.89
C GLU A 101 0.23 -8.84 -6.30
N THR A 102 -0.27 -7.62 -6.52
CA THR A 102 -0.76 -7.20 -7.84
C THR A 102 0.35 -7.19 -8.88
N LEU A 103 1.52 -6.61 -8.58
CA LEU A 103 2.65 -6.54 -9.50
C LEU A 103 3.23 -7.94 -9.80
N GLN A 104 3.32 -8.78 -8.77
CA GLN A 104 3.72 -10.17 -8.90
C GLN A 104 2.79 -10.91 -9.86
N ASP A 105 1.47 -10.84 -9.66
CA ASP A 105 0.50 -11.53 -10.53
C ASP A 105 0.64 -11.06 -12.00
N LEU A 106 0.92 -9.77 -12.24
CA LEU A 106 1.18 -9.25 -13.59
C LEU A 106 2.46 -9.78 -14.20
N ASN A 107 3.56 -9.77 -13.44
CA ASN A 107 4.84 -10.28 -13.91
C ASN A 107 4.81 -11.80 -14.15
N ILE A 108 4.08 -12.57 -13.32
CA ILE A 108 3.88 -14.01 -13.53
C ILE A 108 3.11 -14.25 -14.84
N ALA A 109 2.02 -13.52 -15.09
CA ALA A 109 1.23 -13.67 -16.31
C ALA A 109 2.03 -13.40 -17.59
N LYS A 110 3.10 -12.59 -17.50
CA LYS A 110 3.95 -12.16 -18.62
C LYS A 110 5.39 -12.70 -18.53
N LEU A 111 5.62 -13.71 -17.68
CA LEU A 111 6.97 -14.17 -17.35
C LEU A 111 7.76 -14.62 -18.58
N PHE A 112 7.10 -15.24 -19.56
CA PHE A 112 7.76 -15.65 -20.80
C PHE A 112 8.22 -14.47 -21.65
N GLU A 113 7.44 -13.40 -21.73
CA GLU A 113 7.81 -12.16 -22.44
C GLU A 113 9.03 -11.52 -21.78
N ILE A 114 8.99 -11.43 -20.44
CA ILE A 114 10.12 -10.95 -19.62
C ILE A 114 11.37 -11.80 -19.90
N ILE A 115 11.28 -13.13 -19.92
CA ILE A 115 12.43 -14.01 -20.15
C ILE A 115 12.99 -13.85 -21.58
N VAL A 116 12.12 -13.68 -22.59
CA VAL A 116 12.55 -13.46 -23.98
C VAL A 116 13.39 -12.19 -24.10
N ASP A 117 13.06 -11.15 -23.33
CA ASP A 117 13.76 -9.86 -23.34
C ASP A 117 15.00 -9.82 -22.42
N TYR A 118 15.39 -10.93 -21.79
CA TYR A 118 16.59 -10.99 -20.95
C TYR A 118 17.87 -10.87 -21.82
N PRO A 119 18.88 -10.06 -21.43
CA PRO A 119 19.11 -9.46 -20.10
C PRO A 119 18.50 -8.07 -19.88
N ASP A 120 17.88 -7.47 -20.88
CA ASP A 120 17.37 -6.10 -20.79
C ASP A 120 16.21 -5.98 -19.79
N SER A 121 15.49 -7.07 -19.56
CA SER A 121 14.39 -7.21 -18.59
C SER A 121 14.82 -7.56 -17.16
N SER A 122 16.12 -7.50 -16.82
CA SER A 122 16.59 -7.82 -15.46
C SER A 122 15.85 -7.07 -14.34
N PRO A 123 15.49 -5.78 -14.48
CA PRO A 123 14.78 -5.06 -13.43
C PRO A 123 13.42 -5.67 -13.09
N ALA A 124 12.68 -6.17 -14.08
CA ALA A 124 11.39 -6.84 -13.85
C ALA A 124 11.54 -8.17 -13.09
N ILE A 125 12.63 -8.90 -13.32
CA ILE A 125 12.95 -10.14 -12.59
C ILE A 125 13.32 -9.83 -11.13
N GLU A 126 14.10 -8.76 -10.91
CA GLU A 126 14.46 -8.28 -9.57
C GLU A 126 13.24 -7.82 -8.78
N ASP A 127 12.35 -7.05 -9.40
CA ASP A 127 11.06 -6.63 -8.82
C ASP A 127 10.19 -7.84 -8.46
N LEU A 128 10.04 -8.81 -9.39
CA LEU A 128 9.28 -10.04 -9.15
C LEU A 128 9.84 -10.82 -7.95
N LYS A 129 11.18 -10.98 -7.87
CA LYS A 129 11.84 -11.63 -6.74
C LYS A 129 11.49 -10.92 -5.42
N GLN A 130 11.63 -9.60 -5.37
CA GLN A 130 11.35 -8.84 -4.16
C GLN A 130 9.86 -8.93 -3.75
N CYS A 131 8.95 -8.93 -4.73
CA CYS A 131 7.53 -9.12 -4.46
C CYS A 131 7.26 -10.50 -3.83
N LEU A 132 7.81 -11.57 -4.39
CA LEU A 132 7.64 -12.94 -3.88
C LEU A 132 8.20 -13.12 -2.47
N GLU A 133 9.38 -12.54 -2.19
CA GLU A 133 10.00 -12.58 -0.87
C GLU A 133 9.13 -11.87 0.18
N TYR A 134 8.50 -10.75 -0.19
CA TYR A 134 7.62 -9.99 0.70
C TYR A 134 6.27 -10.68 0.91
N THR A 135 5.66 -11.23 -0.14
CA THR A 135 4.33 -11.84 -0.08
C THR A 135 4.36 -13.29 0.44
N GLY A 136 5.52 -13.97 0.32
CA GLY A 136 5.70 -15.38 0.63
C GLY A 136 5.05 -16.33 -0.40
N GLN A 137 4.67 -15.83 -1.58
CA GLN A 137 3.84 -16.55 -2.55
C GLN A 137 4.65 -17.27 -3.65
N HIS A 138 5.85 -17.78 -3.34
CA HIS A 138 6.73 -18.46 -4.31
C HIS A 138 6.07 -19.66 -5.03
N SER A 139 5.07 -20.31 -4.43
CA SER A 139 4.35 -21.43 -5.04
C SER A 139 3.60 -21.04 -6.31
N LYS A 140 3.12 -19.79 -6.43
CA LYS A 140 2.37 -19.30 -7.59
C LYS A 140 3.17 -19.34 -8.91
N LEU A 141 4.50 -19.40 -8.85
CA LEU A 141 5.34 -19.47 -10.05
C LEU A 141 5.28 -20.82 -10.77
N VAL A 142 4.85 -21.87 -10.07
CA VAL A 142 4.94 -23.27 -10.53
C VAL A 142 3.56 -23.89 -10.76
N GLU A 143 2.49 -23.19 -10.38
CA GLU A 143 1.10 -23.56 -10.67
C GLU A 143 0.72 -23.24 -12.13
#